data_AF-A0A849I8I6-F1
#
_entry.id   AF-A0A849I8I6-F1
#
_cell.length_a   1.000
_cell.length_b   1.000
_cell.length_c   1.000
_cell.angle_alpha   90.00
_cell.angle_beta   90.00
_cell.angle_gamma   90.00
#
_symmetry.space_group_name_H-M   'P 1'
#
loop_
_entity.id
_entity.type
_entity.pdbx_description
1 polymer ?
#
loop_
_entity_poly.entity_id
_entity_poly.type
_entity_poly.pdbx_seq_one_letter_code
_entity_poly.pdbx_strand_id
1 'polypeptide(L)'
;MELAIRQEDNLLRALVKPYVVRQKNEGADAAAICEAVTRPNVRTTPVKSTDQQAARVVQRTHELLSRQRVTLIHGWVRLALAEE
;
A
#
# COMPACT_ATOMS: atom_id res chain seq x y z
N MET A 1 -4.21 12.75 -1.45
CA MET A 1 -3.84 12.05 -0.20
C MET A 1 -3.37 10.62 -0.46
N GLU A 2 -4.16 9.78 -1.14
CA GLU A 2 -3.74 8.38 -1.47
C GLU A 2 -2.41 8.28 -2.25
N LEU A 3 -2.17 9.19 -3.20
CA LEU A 3 -0.90 9.25 -3.94
C LEU A 3 0.29 9.54 -3.04
N ALA A 4 0.16 10.43 -2.05
CA ALA A 4 1.24 10.75 -1.11
C ALA A 4 1.59 9.53 -0.22
N ILE A 5 0.58 8.77 0.17
CA ILE A 5 0.74 7.55 0.96
C ILE A 5 1.48 6.47 0.15
N ARG A 6 1.04 6.24 -1.09
CA ARG A 6 1.71 5.29 -1.99
C ARG A 6 3.13 5.74 -2.34
N GLN A 7 3.36 7.04 -2.48
CA GLN A 7 4.68 7.61 -2.75
C GLN A 7 5.64 7.33 -1.59
N GLU A 8 5.23 7.57 -0.34
CA GLU A 8 6.02 7.30 0.87
C GLU A 8 6.38 5.82 1.01
N ASP A 9 5.40 4.92 0.82
CA ASP A 9 5.61 3.47 0.91
C ASP A 9 6.55 2.98 -0.22
N ASN A 10 6.49 3.58 -1.41
CA ASN A 10 7.34 3.23 -2.55
C ASN A 10 8.79 3.74 -2.38
N LEU A 11 8.97 4.92 -1.77
CA LEU A 11 10.30 5.47 -1.48
C LEU A 11 11.05 4.62 -0.46
N LEU A 12 10.38 4.19 0.61
CA LEU A 12 10.94 3.26 1.60
C LEU A 12 11.38 1.95 0.96
N ARG A 13 10.55 1.41 0.06
CA ARG A 13 10.86 0.18 -0.67
C ARG A 13 12.08 0.32 -1.58
N ALA A 14 12.27 1.48 -2.22
CA ALA A 14 13.43 1.76 -3.06
C ALA A 14 14.72 1.91 -2.25
N LEU A 15 14.64 2.48 -1.05
CA LEU A 15 15.78 2.67 -0.14
C LEU A 15 16.25 1.36 0.49
N VAL A 16 15.35 0.44 0.80
CA VAL A 16 15.68 -0.84 1.46
C VAL A 16 16.20 -1.89 0.46
N LYS A 17 15.74 -1.83 -0.80
CA LYS A 17 16.05 -2.83 -1.84
C LYS A 17 17.55 -3.14 -2.05
N PRO A 18 18.49 -2.18 -1.99
CA PRO A 18 19.92 -2.47 -2.12
C PRO A 18 20.50 -3.33 -0.99
N TYR A 19 19.84 -3.39 0.17
CA TYR A 19 20.33 -4.06 1.38
C TYR A 19 19.71 -5.46 1.58
N VAL A 20 18.79 -5.88 0.70
CA VAL A 20 18.17 -7.21 0.78
C VAL A 20 19.14 -8.26 0.23
N VAL A 21 19.62 -9.13 1.10
CA VAL A 21 20.46 -10.28 0.74
C VAL A 21 19.64 -11.26 -0.13
N ARG A 22 20.29 -11.96 -1.08
CA ARG A 22 19.63 -12.90 -2.02
C ARG A 22 18.73 -13.89 -1.25
N GLN A 23 17.51 -14.07 -1.78
CA GLN A 23 16.31 -14.66 -1.16
C GLN A 23 15.53 -13.73 -0.24
N LYS A 24 14.31 -13.40 -0.69
CA LYS A 24 13.34 -12.66 0.11
C LYS A 24 12.78 -13.57 1.20
N ASN A 25 13.22 -13.35 2.43
CA ASN A 25 12.61 -13.89 3.64
C ASN A 25 12.45 -12.75 4.66
N GLU A 26 11.61 -12.95 5.67
CA GLU A 26 11.29 -11.90 6.65
C GLU A 26 12.52 -11.42 7.44
N GLY A 27 13.48 -12.32 7.71
CA GLY A 27 14.72 -11.98 8.41
C GLY A 27 15.66 -11.11 7.59
N ALA A 28 15.79 -11.38 6.29
CA ALA A 28 16.59 -10.61 5.34
C ALA A 28 15.97 -9.23 5.10
N ASP A 29 14.64 -9.15 5.02
CA ASP A 29 13.93 -7.88 4.90
C ASP A 29 14.11 -7.03 6.18
N ALA A 30 14.04 -7.64 7.38
CA ALA A 30 14.28 -6.95 8.65
C ALA A 30 15.72 -6.44 8.77
N ALA A 31 16.71 -7.28 8.43
CA ALA A 31 18.13 -6.89 8.44
C ALA A 31 18.40 -5.73 7.46
N ALA A 32 17.80 -5.78 6.26
CA ALA A 32 17.92 -4.73 5.26
C ALA A 32 17.32 -3.39 5.73
N ILE A 33 16.19 -3.43 6.44
CA ILE A 33 15.59 -2.23 7.05
C ILE A 33 16.50 -1.65 8.13
N CYS A 34 17.02 -2.49 9.03
CA CYS A 34 17.94 -2.06 10.08
C CYS A 34 19.20 -1.44 9.48
N GLU A 35 19.78 -2.03 8.44
CA GLU A 35 20.94 -1.47 7.76
C GLU A 35 20.63 -0.15 7.05
N ALA A 36 19.50 -0.07 6.33
CA ALA A 36 19.08 1.16 5.67
C ALA A 36 18.88 2.32 6.67
N VAL A 37 18.24 2.08 7.81
CA VAL A 37 17.98 3.11 8.84
C VAL A 37 19.26 3.71 9.43
N THR A 38 20.38 2.97 9.44
CA THR A 38 21.66 3.50 9.95
C THR A 38 22.37 4.46 8.99
N ARG A 39 21.88 4.61 7.74
CA ARG A 39 22.54 5.46 6.74
C ARG A 39 22.22 6.95 6.95
N PRO A 40 23.21 7.84 6.85
CA PRO A 40 23.05 9.27 7.17
C PRO A 40 22.08 10.03 6.27
N ASN A 41 21.79 9.52 5.06
CA ASN A 41 20.91 10.17 4.08
C ASN A 41 19.51 9.53 3.98
N VAL A 42 19.13 8.64 4.89
CA VAL A 42 17.77 8.06 4.88
C VAL A 42 16.80 9.02 5.55
N ARG A 43 15.93 9.61 4.73
CA ARG A 43 14.84 10.45 5.21
C ARG A 43 13.86 9.59 6.00
N THR A 44 13.71 9.90 7.29
CA THR A 44 12.67 9.29 8.12
C THR A 44 11.33 9.95 7.84
N THR A 45 10.28 9.15 7.75
CA THR A 45 8.91 9.63 7.69
C THR A 45 8.35 9.67 9.12
N PRO A 46 7.61 10.74 9.49
CA PRO A 46 6.97 10.79 10.80
C PRO A 46 5.92 9.68 10.95
N VAL A 47 5.80 9.15 12.17
CA VAL A 47 4.74 8.21 12.50
C VAL A 47 3.39 8.91 12.34
N LYS A 48 2.45 8.25 11.66
CA LYS A 48 1.10 8.79 11.42
C LYS A 48 0.36 8.93 12.74
N SER A 49 -0.39 10.03 12.89
CA SER A 49 -1.28 10.17 14.04
C SER A 49 -2.45 9.18 13.97
N THR A 50 -3.07 8.89 15.11
CA THR A 50 -4.25 8.03 15.21
C THR A 50 -5.37 8.51 14.27
N ASP A 51 -5.58 9.83 14.18
CA ASP A 51 -6.60 10.42 13.29
C ASP A 51 -6.27 10.20 11.81
N GLN A 52 -5.00 10.34 11.42
CA GLN A 52 -4.56 10.06 10.05
C GLN A 52 -4.71 8.58 9.69
N GLN A 53 -4.46 7.69 10.65
CA GLN A 53 -4.65 6.26 10.46
C GLN A 53 -6.14 5.92 10.33
N ALA A 54 -7.00 6.47 11.20
CA ALA A 54 -8.44 6.28 11.14
C ALA A 54 -9.04 6.80 9.82
N ALA A 55 -8.67 8.01 9.40
CA ALA A 55 -9.10 8.59 8.13
C ALA A 55 -8.70 7.71 6.92
N ARG A 56 -7.53 7.07 6.98
CA ARG A 56 -7.09 6.13 5.95
C ARG A 56 -7.97 4.88 5.88
N VAL A 57 -8.40 4.34 7.02
CA VAL A 57 -9.30 3.17 7.06
C VAL A 57 -10.64 3.50 6.41
N VAL A 58 -11.23 4.65 6.76
CA VAL A 58 -12.50 5.12 6.17
C VAL A 58 -12.37 5.25 4.65
N GLN A 59 -11.31 5.91 4.18
CA GLN A 59 -11.06 6.12 2.76
C GLN A 59 -10.93 4.78 2.00
N ARG A 60 -10.16 3.82 2.53
CA ARG A 60 -10.01 2.51 1.88
C ARG A 60 -11.30 1.71 1.87
N THR A 61 -12.11 1.81 2.92
CA THR A 61 -13.41 1.15 2.99
C THR A 61 -14.34 1.71 1.92
N HIS A 62 -14.39 3.03 1.76
CA HIS A 62 -15.16 3.68 0.69
C HIS A 62 -14.69 3.26 -0.71
N GLU A 63 -13.38 3.25 -0.96
CA GLU A 63 -12.81 2.81 -2.24
C GLU A 63 -13.17 1.36 -2.57
N LEU A 64 -13.10 0.45 -1.59
CA LEU A 64 -13.47 -0.95 -1.76
C LEU A 64 -14.96 -1.09 -2.13
N LEU A 65 -15.85 -0.48 -1.34
CA LEU A 65 -17.29 -0.58 -1.56
C LEU A 65 -17.71 0.04 -2.89
N SER A 66 -17.10 1.16 -3.26
CA SER A 66 -17.35 1.81 -4.55
C SER A 66 -16.99 0.89 -5.73
N ARG A 67 -15.84 0.21 -5.67
CA ARG A 67 -15.42 -0.77 -6.68
C ARG A 67 -16.32 -2.00 -6.71
N GLN A 68 -16.69 -2.54 -5.55
CA GLN A 68 -17.59 -3.69 -5.45
C GLN A 68 -18.96 -3.37 -6.06
N ARG A 69 -19.52 -2.19 -5.77
CA ARG A 69 -20.79 -1.73 -6.36
C ARG A 69 -20.74 -1.72 -7.89
N VAL A 70 -19.70 -1.10 -8.47
CA VAL A 70 -19.54 -1.05 -9.94
C VAL A 70 -19.36 -2.44 -10.53
N THR A 71 -18.56 -3.30 -9.88
CA THR A 71 -18.31 -4.67 -10.33
C THR A 71 -19.59 -5.50 -10.35
N LEU A 72 -20.41 -5.39 -9.29
CA LEU A 72 -21.71 -6.07 -9.21
C LEU A 72 -22.61 -5.58 -10.35
N ILE A 73 -22.81 -4.27 -10.50
CA ILE A 73 -23.67 -3.72 -11.56
C ILE A 73 -23.22 -4.22 -12.94
N HIS A 74 -21.92 -4.17 -13.24
CA HIS A 74 -21.40 -4.69 -14.50
C HIS A 74 -21.66 -6.20 -14.68
N GLY A 75 -21.58 -6.99 -13.61
CA GLY A 75 -21.91 -8.41 -13.64
C GLY A 75 -23.39 -8.66 -13.92
N TRP A 76 -24.28 -7.94 -13.22
CA TRP A 76 -25.72 -8.01 -13.42
C TRP A 76 -26.14 -7.66 -14.85
N VAL A 77 -25.60 -6.56 -15.39
CA VAL A 77 -25.91 -6.15 -16.77
C VAL A 77 -25.45 -7.20 -17.79
N ARG A 78 -24.26 -7.78 -17.63
CA ARG A 78 -23.79 -8.84 -18.53
C ARG A 78 -24.65 -10.08 -18.48
N LEU A 79 -25.12 -10.47 -17.28
CA LEU A 79 -26.01 -11.62 -17.13
C LEU A 79 -27.35 -11.35 -17.81
N ALA A 80 -27.95 -10.17 -17.59
CA ALA A 80 -29.21 -9.79 -18.21
C ALA A 80 -29.15 -9.78 -19.74
N LEU A 81 -28.03 -9.32 -20.32
CA LEU A 81 -27.82 -9.34 -21.77
C LEU A 81 -27.48 -10.73 -22.35
N ALA A 82 -27.17 -11.72 -21.50
CA ALA A 82 -26.90 -13.09 -21.93
C ALA A 82 -28.15 -13.99 -21.88
N GLU A 83 -29.24 -13.50 -21.28
CA GLU A 83 -30.53 -14.18 -21.23
C GLU A 83 -31.47 -13.78 -22.40
N GLU A 84 -31.04 -12.86 -23.28
CA GLU A 84 -31.66 -12.57 -24.60
C GLU A 84 -30.86 -13.23 -25.74
#